data_AF-A0AAP8MCZ8-F1
#
_entry.id   AF-A0AAP8MCZ8-F1
#
_cell.length_a   1.000
_cell.length_b   1.000
_cell.length_c   1.000
_cell.angle_alpha   90.00
_cell.angle_beta   90.00
_cell.angle_gamma   90.00
#
_symmetry.space_group_name_H-M   'P 1'
#
loop_
_entity.id
_entity.type
_entity.pdbx_description
1 polymer ?
#
loop_
_entity_poly.entity_id
_entity_poly.type
_entity_poly.pdbx_seq_one_letter_code
_entity_poly.pdbx_strand_id
1 'polypeptide(L)'
;MAKPVGQQGKRVVLWGGGSKAVSFLTRIEGSDSIEQMVDINPHKQGAFMPGTGQMVIATADLRAAPPDTVIVVNPVYEAEIGSRLGSLGLSPELLCLDG
;
A
#
# COMPACT_ATOMS: atom_id res chain seq x y z
N MET A 1 16.82 13.26 -15.34
CA MET A 1 15.41 13.17 -15.80
C MET A 1 14.55 13.12 -14.56
N ALA A 2 13.67 14.10 -14.35
CA ALA A 2 12.83 14.18 -13.16
C ALA A 2 11.62 13.24 -13.33
N LYS A 3 11.37 12.40 -12.33
CA LYS A 3 10.13 11.62 -12.24
C LYS A 3 8.93 12.58 -12.15
N PRO A 4 7.76 12.25 -12.73
CA PRO A 4 6.57 13.07 -12.56
C PRO A 4 6.17 13.11 -11.09
N VAL A 5 5.82 14.32 -10.65
CA VAL A 5 5.31 14.62 -9.33
C VAL A 5 3.92 14.01 -9.19
N GLY A 6 3.81 12.88 -8.47
CA GLY A 6 2.58 12.58 -7.74
C GLY A 6 2.33 13.76 -6.80
N GLN A 7 1.09 14.26 -6.72
CA GLN A 7 0.75 15.51 -6.03
C GLN A 7 1.58 15.70 -4.76
N GLN A 8 2.48 16.70 -4.78
CA GLN A 8 3.59 16.88 -3.84
C GLN A 8 3.18 16.62 -2.39
N GLY A 9 3.72 15.54 -1.80
CA GLY A 9 3.77 15.31 -0.36
C GLY A 9 2.90 14.19 0.21
N LYS A 10 1.91 13.65 -0.51
CA LYS A 10 1.07 12.57 0.03
C LYS A 10 1.72 11.20 -0.11
N ARG A 11 1.90 10.49 1.00
CA ARG A 11 2.41 9.12 1.05
C ARG A 11 1.27 8.12 0.85
N VAL A 12 1.34 7.37 -0.24
CA VAL A 12 0.38 6.32 -0.57
C VAL A 12 1.03 4.96 -0.38
N VAL A 13 0.32 4.02 0.24
CA VAL A 13 0.73 2.62 0.34
C VAL A 13 -0.37 1.69 -0.17
N LEU A 14 0.03 0.55 -0.72
CA LEU A 14 -0.89 -0.50 -1.16
C LEU A 14 -1.01 -1.58 -0.07
N TRP A 15 -2.20 -2.05 0.25
CA TRP A 15 -2.40 -3.11 1.25
C TRP A 15 -2.85 -4.42 0.58
N GLY A 16 -1.97 -5.42 0.66
CA GLY A 16 -2.16 -6.79 0.15
C GLY A 16 -1.31 -7.06 -1.10
N GLY A 17 -0.49 -8.12 -1.07
CA GLY A 17 0.49 -8.45 -2.12
C GLY A 17 0.10 -9.62 -2.99
N GLY A 18 -1.15 -9.66 -3.48
CA GLY A 18 -1.66 -10.74 -4.33
C GLY A 18 -1.66 -10.40 -5.83
N SER A 19 -2.26 -11.27 -6.64
CA SER A 19 -2.40 -11.08 -8.09
C SER A 19 -3.14 -9.79 -8.48
N LYS A 20 -4.09 -9.34 -7.64
CA LYS A 20 -4.80 -8.05 -7.81
C LYS A 20 -3.84 -6.85 -7.67
N ALA A 21 -2.91 -6.90 -6.72
CA ALA A 21 -1.92 -5.86 -6.54
C ALA A 21 -0.97 -5.78 -7.73
N VAL A 22 -0.46 -6.93 -8.20
CA VAL A 22 0.37 -6.98 -9.42
C VAL A 22 -0.40 -6.44 -10.62
N SER A 23 -1.68 -6.78 -10.76
CA SER A 23 -2.53 -6.32 -11.85
C SER A 23 -2.77 -4.80 -11.81
N PHE A 24 -2.95 -4.24 -10.61
CA PHE A 24 -3.11 -2.80 -10.41
C PHE A 24 -1.83 -2.05 -10.75
N LEU A 25 -0.70 -2.48 -10.18
CA LEU A 25 0.62 -1.84 -10.31
C LEU A 25 1.20 -1.89 -11.74
N THR A 26 0.70 -2.78 -12.59
CA THR A 26 1.14 -2.91 -14.00
C THR A 26 0.22 -2.20 -15.00
N ARG A 27 -0.99 -1.80 -14.60
CA ARG A 27 -2.00 -1.22 -15.49
C ARG A 27 -2.30 0.26 -15.25
N ILE A 28 -2.09 0.75 -14.03
CA ILE A 28 -2.46 2.11 -13.67
C ILE A 28 -1.25 3.04 -13.82
N GLU A 29 -1.38 4.04 -14.69
CA GLU A 29 -0.35 5.08 -14.82
C GLU A 29 -0.16 5.82 -13.49
N GLY A 30 1.10 6.05 -13.11
CA GLY A 30 1.45 6.71 -11.84
C GLY A 30 1.52 5.78 -10.63
N SER A 31 1.19 4.49 -10.75
CA SER A 31 1.33 3.53 -9.64
C SER A 31 2.79 3.22 -9.29
N ASP A 32 3.74 3.59 -10.14
CA ASP A 32 5.19 3.55 -9.90
C ASP A 32 5.63 4.52 -8.78
N SER A 33 4.78 5.47 -8.40
CA SER A 33 4.97 6.32 -7.21
C SER A 33 4.69 5.59 -5.89
N ILE A 34 4.01 4.44 -5.93
CA ILE A 34 3.77 3.61 -4.75
C ILE A 34 5.01 2.73 -4.56
N GLU A 35 5.86 3.12 -3.60
CA GLU A 35 7.13 2.44 -3.33
C GLU A 35 7.01 1.28 -2.32
N GLN A 36 5.95 1.29 -1.50
CA GLN A 36 5.76 0.37 -0.37
C GLN A 36 4.39 -0.27 -0.42
N MET A 37 4.35 -1.54 -0.02
CA MET A 37 3.11 -2.27 0.19
C MET A 37 3.10 -2.96 1.56
N VAL A 38 1.92 -3.05 2.17
CA VAL A 38 1.70 -3.70 3.46
C VAL A 38 1.18 -5.10 3.22
N ASP A 39 1.78 -6.11 3.84
CA ASP A 39 1.23 -7.46 3.89
C ASP A 39 1.31 -7.99 5.33
N ILE A 40 0.23 -8.62 5.78
CA ILE A 40 0.15 -9.20 7.14
C ILE A 40 0.93 -10.51 7.25
N ASN A 41 1.26 -11.15 6.11
CA ASN A 41 2.05 -12.37 6.08
C ASN A 41 3.53 -12.05 6.34
N PRO A 42 4.10 -12.49 7.49
CA PRO A 42 5.49 -12.20 7.83
C PRO A 42 6.49 -12.79 6.83
N HIS A 43 6.13 -13.86 6.12
CA HIS A 43 7.00 -14.48 5.11
C HIS A 43 7.22 -13.62 3.87
N LYS A 44 6.36 -12.63 3.64
CA LYS A 44 6.50 -11.69 2.52
C LYS A 44 7.26 -10.43 2.91
N GLN A 45 7.32 -10.09 4.19
CA GLN A 45 7.91 -8.85 4.67
C GLN A 45 9.42 -8.83 4.44
N GLY A 46 9.96 -7.65 4.12
CA GLY A 46 11.37 -7.46 3.73
C GLY A 46 11.70 -7.94 2.31
N ALA A 47 10.77 -8.58 1.61
CA ALA A 47 10.92 -8.92 0.20
C ALA A 47 10.42 -7.79 -0.72
N PHE A 48 10.68 -7.94 -2.01
CA PHE A 48 10.18 -7.05 -3.06
C PHE A 48 9.18 -7.76 -3.95
N MET A 49 8.13 -7.04 -4.36
CA MET A 49 7.11 -7.55 -5.25
C MET A 49 7.71 -7.90 -6.63
N PRO A 50 7.51 -9.13 -7.15
CA PRO A 50 8.03 -9.50 -8.46
C PRO A 50 7.39 -8.65 -9.56
N GLY A 51 8.21 -8.19 -10.50
CA GLY A 51 7.80 -7.43 -11.68
C GLY A 51 7.48 -5.95 -11.44
N THR A 52 7.19 -5.54 -10.21
CA THR A 52 6.72 -4.18 -9.88
C THR A 52 7.59 -3.47 -8.85
N GLY A 53 8.36 -4.21 -8.05
CA GLY A 53 9.49 -3.68 -7.28
C GLY A 53 9.13 -3.01 -5.94
N GLN A 54 7.88 -3.06 -5.48
CA GLN A 54 7.47 -2.50 -4.20
C GLN A 54 8.07 -3.30 -3.05
N MET A 55 8.58 -2.59 -2.04
CA MET A 55 9.02 -3.24 -0.80
C MET A 55 7.80 -3.66 0.01
N VAL A 56 7.79 -4.91 0.48
CA VAL A 56 6.74 -5.41 1.38
C VAL A 56 7.14 -5.12 2.83
N ILE A 57 6.35 -4.31 3.52
CA ILE A 57 6.57 -3.90 4.91
C ILE A 57 5.51 -4.49 5.85
N ALA A 58 5.83 -4.55 7.13
CA ALA A 58 4.87 -4.90 8.16
C ALA A 58 3.92 -3.73 8.44
N THR A 59 2.74 -4.03 8.97
CA THR A 59 1.79 -2.97 9.37
C THR A 59 2.39 -2.02 10.41
N ALA A 60 3.22 -2.52 11.32
CA ALA A 60 3.84 -1.71 12.38
C ALA A 60 4.84 -0.68 11.82
N ASP A 61 5.47 -0.96 10.68
CA ASP A 61 6.47 -0.08 10.06
C ASP A 61 5.84 1.24 9.58
N LEU A 62 4.52 1.26 9.36
CA LEU A 62 3.77 2.47 9.02
C LEU A 62 3.89 3.56 10.09
N ARG A 63 4.19 3.23 11.36
CA ARG A 63 4.35 4.25 12.42
C ARG A 63 5.57 5.13 12.21
N ALA A 64 6.66 4.58 11.67
CA ALA A 64 7.87 5.35 11.39
C ALA A 64 7.64 6.35 10.24
N ALA A 65 6.63 6.08 9.42
CA ALA A 65 6.39 6.75 8.17
C ALA A 65 4.88 6.69 7.82
N PRO A 66 4.03 7.43 8.55
CA PRO A 66 2.57 7.35 8.39
C PRO A 66 2.14 7.62 6.95
N PRO A 67 1.26 6.79 6.37
CA PRO A 67 0.68 7.07 5.07
C PRO A 67 -0.46 8.10 5.21
N ASP A 68 -0.66 8.90 4.17
CA ASP A 68 -1.85 9.72 4.00
C ASP A 68 -3.02 8.89 3.45
N THR A 69 -2.70 7.92 2.59
CA THR A 69 -3.69 7.07 1.92
C THR A 69 -3.24 5.61 1.91
N VAL A 70 -4.16 4.70 2.17
CA VAL A 70 -3.99 3.26 2.04
C VAL A 70 -4.95 2.77 0.96
N ILE A 71 -4.41 2.22 -0.12
CA ILE A 71 -5.19 1.55 -1.16
C ILE A 71 -5.42 0.10 -0.72
N VAL A 72 -6.66 -0.26 -0.44
CA VAL A 72 -7.08 -1.60 -0.03
C VAL A 72 -7.37 -2.45 -1.27
N VAL A 73 -6.51 -3.43 -1.53
CA VAL A 73 -6.60 -4.26 -2.76
C VAL A 73 -7.78 -5.23 -2.73
N ASN A 74 -8.27 -5.58 -1.55
CA ASN A 74 -9.46 -6.42 -1.38
C ASN A 74 -10.44 -5.75 -0.40
N PRO A 75 -11.53 -5.14 -0.88
CA PRO A 75 -12.45 -4.36 -0.05
C PRO A 75 -13.08 -5.13 1.11
N VAL A 76 -13.17 -6.46 1.00
CA VAL A 76 -13.65 -7.34 2.10
C VAL A 76 -12.87 -7.12 3.40
N TYR A 77 -11.61 -6.68 3.31
CA TYR A 77 -10.74 -6.44 4.45
C TYR A 77 -10.72 -4.98 4.92
N GLU A 78 -11.51 -4.08 4.33
CA GLU A 78 -11.51 -2.64 4.66
C GLU A 78 -11.71 -2.40 6.17
N ALA A 79 -12.74 -3.01 6.76
CA ALA A 79 -13.09 -2.81 8.16
C ALA A 79 -11.96 -3.28 9.11
N GLU A 80 -11.36 -4.44 8.86
CA GLU A 80 -10.27 -4.95 9.70
C GLU A 80 -8.97 -4.15 9.50
N ILE A 81 -8.70 -3.69 8.28
CA ILE A 81 -7.55 -2.84 7.96
C ILE A 81 -7.68 -1.51 8.68
N GLY A 82 -8.86 -0.88 8.61
CA GLY A 82 -9.16 0.37 9.33
C GLY A 82 -9.01 0.20 10.85
N SER A 83 -9.57 -0.87 11.42
CA SER A 83 -9.42 -1.16 12.86
C SER A 83 -7.95 -1.35 13.25
N ARG A 84 -7.17 -2.04 12.42
CA ARG A 84 -5.75 -2.30 12.68
C ARG A 84 -4.93 -1.00 12.62
N LEU A 85 -5.17 -0.17 11.61
CA LEU A 85 -4.55 1.15 11.48
C LEU A 85 -4.90 2.04 12.69
N GLY A 86 -6.16 2.07 13.09
CA GLY A 86 -6.61 2.80 14.28
C GLY A 86 -5.91 2.34 15.56
N SER A 87 -5.72 1.03 15.75
CA SER A 87 -4.97 0.48 16.90
C SER A 87 -3.49 0.93 16.92
N LEU A 88 -2.94 1.29 15.76
CA LEU A 88 -1.60 1.83 15.62
C LEU A 88 -1.53 3.35 15.82
N GLY A 89 -2.66 4.03 16.00
CA GLY A 89 -2.75 5.49 16.06
C GLY A 89 -2.70 6.15 14.68
N LEU A 90 -3.02 5.41 13.61
CA LEU A 90 -3.00 5.88 12.23
C LEU A 90 -4.43 6.09 11.73
N SER A 91 -4.64 7.16 10.97
CA SER A 91 -5.94 7.51 10.38
C SER A 91 -5.80 7.95 8.91
N PRO A 92 -5.24 7.11 8.03
CA PRO A 92 -5.15 7.43 6.60
C PRO A 92 -6.54 7.36 5.95
N GLU A 93 -6.65 7.99 4.79
CA GLU A 93 -7.76 7.76 3.86
C GLU A 93 -7.69 6.30 3.34
N LEU A 94 -8.81 5.57 3.40
CA LEU A 94 -8.90 4.24 2.81
C LEU A 94 -9.57 4.32 1.44
N LEU A 95 -8.88 3.84 0.41
CA LEU A 95 -9.42 3.72 -0.95
C LEU A 95 -9.49 2.24 -1.33
N CYS A 96 -10.69 1.73 -1.56
CA CYS A 96 -10.91 0.33 -1.94
C CYS A 96 -10.80 0.16 -3.46
N LEU A 97 -10.06 -0.86 -3.90
CA LEU A 97 -10.10 -1.28 -5.29
C LEU A 97 -11.37 -2.10 -5.53
N ASP A 98 -12.35 -1.47 -6.16
CA ASP A 98 -13.54 -2.16 -6.64
C ASP A 98 -13.19 -3.04 -7.85
N GLY A 99 -13.82 -4.21 -7.93
CA GLY A 99 -13.56 -5.24 -8.94
C GLY A 99 -14.35 -5.06 -10.23
#